data_AF-A0A4Q7YC99-F1
#
_entry.id   AF-A0A4Q7YC99-F1
#
_cell.length_a   1.000
_cell.length_b   1.000
_cell.length_c   1.000
_cell.angle_alpha   90.00
_cell.angle_beta   90.00
_cell.angle_gamma   90.00
#
_symmetry.space_group_name_H-M   'P 1'
#
loop_
_entity.id
_entity.type
_entity.pdbx_description
1 polymer ?
#
loop_
_entity_poly.entity_id
_entity_poly.type
_entity_poly.pdbx_seq_one_letter_code
_entity_poly.pdbx_strand_id
1 'polypeptide(L)' 'MLVGDLQRIIEYPKLGFAVEQEVPEDVWEAYESLVRDGFTTRLIAP' A
#
# COMPACT_ATOMS: atom_id res chain seq x y z
N MET A 1 -9.20 4.80 -1.60
CA MET A 1 -8.70 5.65 -0.51
C MET A 1 -8.66 4.84 0.77
N LEU A 2 -7.88 3.75 0.75
CA LEU A 2 -7.48 2.91 1.88
C LEU A 2 -6.34 2.05 1.34
N VAL A 3 -6.63 1.25 0.30
CA VAL A 3 -5.63 0.44 -0.42
C VAL A 3 -4.49 1.30 -1.01
N GLY A 4 -4.83 2.38 -1.72
CA GLY A 4 -3.82 3.29 -2.27
C GLY A 4 -3.03 4.06 -1.20
N ASP A 5 -3.63 4.32 -0.03
CA ASP A 5 -2.94 5.05 1.05
C ASP A 5 -1.97 4.13 1.78
N LEU A 6 -2.36 2.87 1.99
CA LEU A 6 -1.47 1.81 2.45
C LEU A 6 -0.30 1.59 1.48
N GLN A 7 -0.56 1.56 0.17
CA GLN A 7 0.51 1.48 -0.83
C GLN A 7 1.50 2.66 -0.71
N ARG A 8 1.03 3.88 -0.39
CA ARG A 8 1.94 5.02 -0.18
C ARG A 8 2.78 4.87 1.08
N ILE A 9 2.23 4.32 2.16
CA ILE A 9 3.00 4.01 3.38
C ILE A 9 4.16 3.06 3.05
N ILE A 10 3.96 2.13 2.11
CA ILE A 10 4.97 1.16 1.67
C ILE A 10 5.98 1.77 0.68
N GLU A 11 5.50 2.53 -0.32
CA GLU A 11 6.33 2.99 -1.44
C GLU A 11 7.07 4.31 -1.16
N TYR A 12 6.48 5.22 -0.41
CA TYR A 12 7.05 6.56 -0.21
C TYR A 12 8.35 6.59 0.61
N PRO A 13 8.59 5.69 1.58
CA PRO A 13 9.90 5.59 2.23
C PRO A 13 11.04 5.31 1.25
N LYS A 14 10.78 4.51 0.20
CA LYS A 14 11.77 4.20 -0.86
C LYS A 14 12.16 5.44 -1.68
N LEU A 15 11.28 6.44 -1.71
CA LEU A 15 11.47 7.70 -2.43
C LEU A 15 11.94 8.85 -1.52
N GLY A 16 12.12 8.60 -0.22
CA GLY A 16 12.50 9.62 0.76
C GLY A 16 11.38 10.60 1.12
N PHE A 17 10.13 10.30 0.75
CA PHE A 17 8.97 11.16 1.06
C PHE A 17 8.34 10.84 2.43
N ALA A 18 8.65 9.68 3.00
CA ALA A 18 8.13 9.23 4.29
C ALA A 18 9.21 8.47 5.08
N VAL A 19 8.98 8.31 6.38
CA VAL A 19 9.78 7.43 7.24
C VAL A 19 9.29 6.00 7.08
N GLU A 20 10.22 5.05 6.98
CA GLU A 20 9.90 3.61 6.88
C GLU A 20 9.17 3.14 8.15
N GLN A 21 8.09 2.38 7.95
CA GLN A 21 7.29 1.80 9.01
C GLN A 21 7.13 0.31 8.76
N GLU A 22 7.21 -0.48 9.81
CA GLU A 22 6.90 -1.90 9.75
C GLU A 22 5.40 -2.06 9.51
N VAL A 23 5.04 -2.75 8.43
CA VAL A 23 3.66 -3.11 8.11
C VAL A 23 3.44 -4.54 8.59
N PRO A 24 2.53 -4.77 9.56
CA PRO A 24 2.19 -6.11 10.03
C PRO A 24 1.76 -7.04 8.88
N GLU A 25 2.05 -8.32 9.00
CA GLU A 25 1.77 -9.33 7.97
C GLU A 25 0.27 -9.41 7.63
N ASP A 26 -0.62 -9.35 8.62
CA ASP A 26 -2.07 -9.36 8.42
C ASP A 26 -2.58 -8.15 7.61
N VAL A 27 -1.95 -6.99 7.79
CA VAL A 27 -2.22 -5.78 7.00
C VAL A 27 -1.75 -5.96 5.55
N TRP A 28 -0.61 -6.62 5.34
CA TRP A 28 -0.11 -6.94 4.00
C TRP A 28 -1.03 -7.93 3.26
N GLU A 29 -1.46 -9.00 3.93
CA GLU A 29 -2.39 -9.98 3.36
C GLU A 29 -3.73 -9.34 2.98
N ALA A 30 -4.27 -8.47 3.84
CA ALA A 30 -5.50 -7.73 3.57
C ALA A 30 -5.34 -6.80 2.36
N TYR A 31 -4.20 -6.11 2.24
CA TYR A 31 -3.87 -5.30 1.08
C TYR A 31 -3.87 -6.13 -0.22
N GLU A 32 -3.16 -7.25 -0.24
CA GLU A 32 -3.10 -8.12 -1.41
C GLU A 32 -4.46 -8.72 -1.78
N SER A 33 -5.29 -9.06 -0.80
CA SER A 33 -6.67 -9.54 -1.06
C SER A 33 -7.49 -8.45 -1.75
N LEU A 34 -7.47 -7.22 -1.24
CA LEU A 34 -8.23 -6.11 -1.81
C LEU A 34 -7.73 -5.72 -3.21
N VAL A 35 -6.41 -5.80 -3.47
CA VAL A 35 -5.88 -5.59 -4.82
C VAL A 35 -6.39 -6.67 -5.77
N ARG A 36 -6.38 -7.95 -5.35
CA ARG A 36 -6.91 -9.07 -6.13
C ARG A 36 -8.41 -8.95 -6.40
N ASP A 37 -9.17 -8.42 -5.45
CA ASP A 37 -10.62 -8.16 -5.59
C ASP A 37 -10.94 -6.94 -6.47
N GLY A 38 -9.91 -6.24 -6.99
CA GLY A 38 -10.06 -5.18 -7.98
C GLY A 38 -10.13 -3.75 -7.41
N PHE A 39 -9.74 -3.54 -6.15
CA PHE A 39 -9.70 -2.20 -5.53
C PHE A 39 -8.48 -1.36 -5.99
N THR A 40 -8.33 -1.17 -7.31
CA THR A 40 -7.11 -0.62 -7.93
C THR A 40 -7.18 0.85 -8.35
N THR A 41 -8.36 1.49 -8.32
CA THR A 41 -8.60 2.82 -8.92
C THR A 41 -7.74 3.97 -8.36
N ARG A 42 -7.07 3.79 -7.21
CA ARG A 42 -6.23 4.82 -6.54
C ARG A 42 -4.83 4.33 -6.19
N LEU A 43 -4.43 3.19 -6.77
CA LEU A 43 -3.06 2.71 -6.66
C LEU A 43 -2.12 3.64 -7.42
N ILE A 44 -0.87 3.69 -6.98
CA ILE A 44 0.22 4.29 -7.74
C ILE A 44 0.37 3.45 -9.01
N ALA A 45 0.31 4.11 -10.17
CA ALA A 45 0.53 3.45 -11.46
C ALA A 45 1.97 2.93 -11.54
N PRO A 46 2.22 1.80 -12.24
CA PRO A 46 3.57 1.32 -12.51
C PRO A 46 4.40 2.35 -13.30
#